data_AF-A0A6L4Z9M4-F1
#
_entry.id   AF-A0A6L4Z9M4-F1
#
_cell.length_a   1.000
_cell.length_b   1.000
_cell.length_c   1.000
_cell.angle_alpha   90.00
_cell.angle_beta   90.00
_cell.angle_gamma   90.00
#
_symmetry.space_group_name_H-M   'P 1'
#
loop_
_entity.id
_entity.type
_entity.pdbx_description
1 polymer ?
#
loop_
_entity_poly.entity_id
_entity_poly.type
_entity_poly.pdbx_seq_one_letter_code
_entity_poly.pdbx_strand_id
1 'polypeptide(L)' 'MVKLLSEYEEFDETLKDFPDVRYCAGLAYIRAGDLESAIDEFGQAIKLSDDKDSDAKAKLRLLLELIPCL' A
#
# COMPACT_ATOMS: atom_id res chain seq x y z
N MET A 1 12.80 -6.23 0.94
CA MET A 1 11.34 -6.48 0.91
C MET A 1 10.85 -6.76 2.31
N VAL A 2 11.20 -7.87 2.99
CA VAL A 2 10.94 -8.02 4.45
C VAL A 2 11.61 -6.90 5.26
N LYS A 3 12.86 -6.57 4.91
CA LYS A 3 13.58 -5.41 5.49
C LYS A 3 12.87 -4.06 5.29
N LEU A 4 12.11 -3.91 4.20
CA LEU A 4 11.40 -2.65 3.91
C LEU A 4 10.17 -2.53 4.81
N LEU A 5 9.44 -3.62 5.03
CA LEU A 5 8.31 -3.64 5.97
C LEU A 5 8.76 -3.38 7.40
N SER A 6 9.85 -4.00 7.85
CA SER A 6 10.36 -3.76 9.21
C SER A 6 10.77 -2.30 9.43
N GLU A 7 11.40 -1.67 8.42
CA GLU A 7 11.72 -0.24 8.49
C GLU A 7 10.44 0.62 8.44
N TYR A 8 9.48 0.26 7.58
CA TYR A 8 8.22 0.97 7.41
C TYR A 8 7.34 0.96 8.66
N GLU A 9 7.30 -0.14 9.41
CA GLU A 9 6.57 -0.23 10.67
C GLU A 9 7.07 0.80 11.70
N GLU A 10 8.38 1.09 11.69
CA GLU A 10 9.02 2.08 12.57
C GLU A 10 8.85 3.54 12.09
N PHE A 11 8.33 3.76 10.87
CA PHE A 11 8.14 5.11 10.36
C PHE A 11 7.07 5.85 11.18
N ASP A 12 7.35 7.12 11.46
CA ASP A 12 6.36 8.03 12.01
C ASP A 12 5.27 8.37 10.97
N GLU A 13 4.17 8.96 11.45
CA GLU A 13 3.03 9.34 10.60
C GLU A 13 3.42 10.36 9.51
N THR A 14 4.39 11.24 9.76
CA THR A 14 4.80 12.25 8.76
C THR A 14 5.51 11.62 7.57
N LEU A 15 6.28 10.56 7.79
CA LEU A 15 6.87 9.76 6.72
C LEU A 15 5.83 8.91 5.99
N LYS A 16 4.81 8.45 6.70
CA LYS A 16 3.71 7.68 6.11
C LYS A 16 2.68 8.56 5.37
N ASP A 17 2.72 9.88 5.54
CA ASP A 17 1.89 10.84 4.77
C ASP A 17 2.39 11.05 3.34
N PHE A 18 3.54 10.48 2.97
CA PHE A 18 4.00 10.49 1.58
C PHE A 18 3.31 9.37 0.77
N PRO A 19 2.58 9.70 -0.33
CA PRO A 19 1.89 8.70 -1.15
C PRO A 19 2.81 7.59 -1.65
N ASP A 20 4.02 7.95 -2.08
CA ASP A 20 5.02 7.00 -2.61
C ASP A 20 5.48 6.00 -1.54
N VAL A 21 5.57 6.44 -0.28
CA VAL A 21 5.97 5.58 0.84
C VAL A 21 4.89 4.53 1.11
N ARG A 22 3.62 4.96 1.17
CA ARG A 22 2.44 4.08 1.27
C ARG A 22 2.38 3.09 0.09
N TYR A 23 2.61 3.57 -1.13
CA TYR A 23 2.67 2.70 -2.32
C TYR A 23 3.76 1.62 -2.21
N CYS A 24 4.96 2.01 -1.79
CA CYS A 24 6.07 1.07 -1.59
C CYS A 24 5.77 0.03 -0.50
N ALA A 25 5.12 0.45 0.59
CA ALA A 25 4.67 -0.46 1.65
C ALA A 25 3.62 -1.45 1.11
N GLY A 26 2.63 -0.99 0.34
CA GLY A 26 1.65 -1.86 -0.32
C GLY A 26 2.31 -2.94 -1.19
N LEU A 27 3.32 -2.59 -2.00
CA LEU A 27 4.08 -3.56 -2.78
C LEU A 27 4.85 -4.56 -1.89
N ALA A 28 5.37 -4.10 -0.76
CA ALA A 28 6.10 -4.96 0.16
C ALA A 28 5.17 -5.96 0.86
N TYR A 29 3.98 -5.52 1.26
CA TYR A 29 2.93 -6.37 1.84
C TYR A 29 2.42 -7.42 0.84
N ILE A 30 2.22 -7.08 -0.44
CA ILE A 30 1.93 -8.08 -1.50
C ILE A 30 2.97 -9.20 -1.49
N ARG A 31 4.26 -8.84 -1.40
CA ARG A 31 5.35 -9.82 -1.43
C ARG A 31 5.46 -10.63 -0.14
N ALA A 32 4.98 -10.09 0.98
CA ALA A 32 4.87 -10.81 2.24
C ALA A 32 3.64 -11.75 2.27
N GLY A 33 2.71 -11.61 1.30
CA GLY A 33 1.46 -12.36 1.25
C GLY A 33 0.35 -11.75 2.09
N ASP A 34 0.60 -10.63 2.77
CA ASP A 34 -0.40 -9.88 3.51
C ASP A 34 -1.14 -8.93 2.56
N LEU A 35 -2.16 -9.47 1.89
CA LEU A 35 -2.90 -8.72 0.90
C LEU A 35 -3.86 -7.69 1.52
N GLU A 36 -4.30 -7.90 2.76
CA GLU A 36 -5.18 -6.96 3.48
C GLU A 36 -4.43 -5.67 3.82
N SER A 37 -3.23 -5.80 4.40
CA SER A 37 -2.36 -4.64 4.65
C SER A 37 -1.97 -3.95 3.34
N ALA A 38 -1.75 -4.71 2.26
CA ALA A 38 -1.47 -4.11 0.96
C ALA A 38 -2.65 -3.26 0.45
N ILE A 39 -3.90 -3.74 0.59
CA ILE A 39 -5.11 -3.00 0.20
C ILE A 39 -5.20 -1.69 0.97
N ASP A 40 -4.98 -1.71 2.28
CA ASP A 40 -5.03 -0.50 3.11
C ASP A 40 -3.99 0.52 2.65
N GLU A 41 -2.73 0.09 2.47
CA GLU A 41 -1.65 0.99 2.08
C GLU A 41 -1.85 1.60 0.69
N PHE A 42 -2.35 0.83 -0.29
CA PHE A 42 -2.71 1.42 -1.60
C PHE A 42 -3.88 2.39 -1.48
N GLY A 43 -4.87 2.10 -0.63
CA GLY A 43 -5.98 3.03 -0.34
C GLY A 43 -5.50 4.35 0.24
N GLN A 44 -4.56 4.30 1.18
CA GLN A 44 -3.95 5.49 1.78
C GLN A 44 -3.09 6.27 0.77
N ALA A 45 -2.29 5.59 -0.06
CA ALA A 45 -1.53 6.21 -1.13
C ALA A 45 -2.43 7.01 -2.09
N ILE A 46 -3.56 6.41 -2.51
CA ILE A 46 -4.56 7.06 -3.37
C ILE A 46 -5.12 8.31 -2.70
N LYS A 47 -5.52 8.21 -1.42
CA LYS A 47 -6.09 9.32 -0.66
C LYS A 47 -5.10 10.49 -0.52
N LEU A 48 -3.84 10.21 -0.21
CA LEU A 48 -2.80 11.22 -0.06
C LEU A 48 -2.39 11.83 -1.41
N SER A 49 -2.50 11.08 -2.50
CA SER A 49 -2.27 11.57 -3.87
C SER A 49 -3.41 12.44 -4.42
N ASP A 50 -4.46 12.71 -3.64
CA ASP A 50 -5.70 13.37 -4.09
C ASP A 50 -6.31 12.63 -5.30
N ASP A 51 -6.33 11.30 -5.19
CA ASP A 51 -6.90 10.38 -6.18
C ASP A 51 -6.22 10.40 -7.56
N LYS A 52 -4.95 10.83 -7.65
CA LYS A 52 -4.20 10.96 -8.91
C LYS A 52 -3.29 9.78 -9.23
N ASP A 53 -2.95 8.95 -8.25
CA ASP A 53 -2.06 7.81 -8.46
C ASP A 53 -2.79 6.66 -9.17
N SER A 54 -2.63 6.60 -10.50
CA SER A 54 -3.20 5.54 -11.34
C SER A 54 -2.59 4.16 -11.07
N ASP A 55 -1.33 4.11 -10.62
CA ASP A 55 -0.63 2.86 -10.37
C ASP A 55 -1.14 2.23 -9.08
N ALA A 56 -1.28 3.00 -8.01
CA ALA A 56 -1.90 2.56 -6.77
C ALA A 56 -3.34 2.06 -7.01
N LYS A 57 -4.13 2.78 -7.82
CA LYS A 57 -5.49 2.34 -8.22
C LYS A 57 -5.48 1.01 -8.97
N ALA A 58 -4.56 0.83 -9.91
CA ALA A 58 -4.44 -0.42 -10.66
C ALA A 58 -4.05 -1.59 -9.75
N LYS A 59 -3.12 -1.38 -8.80
CA LYS A 59 -2.74 -2.39 -7.81
C LYS A 59 -3.90 -2.74 -6.88
N LEU A 60 -4.60 -1.73 -6.35
CA LEU A 60 -5.76 -1.93 -5.49
C LEU A 60 -6.86 -2.71 -6.20
N ARG A 61 -7.22 -2.34 -7.43
CA ARG A 61 -8.20 -3.06 -8.24
C ARG A 61 -7.83 -4.54 -8.39
N LEU A 62 -6.58 -4.83 -8.76
CA LEU A 62 -6.09 -6.20 -8.91
C LEU A 62 -6.19 -6.99 -7.59
N LEU A 63 -5.86 -6.37 -6.46
CA LEU A 63 -5.94 -7.03 -5.16
C LEU A 63 -7.38 -7.35 -4.75
N LEU A 64 -8.33 -6.45 -5.03
CA LEU A 64 -9.75 -6.70 -4.76
C LEU A 64 -10.33 -7.78 -5.69
N GLU A 65 -9.84 -7.90 -6.93
CA GLU A 65 -10.21 -9.01 -7.82
C GLU A 65 -9.67 -10.37 -7.34
N LEU A 66 -8.50 -10.37 -6.69
CA LEU A 66 -7.87 -11.57 -6.12
C LEU A 66 -8.52 -12.00 -4.79
N ILE A 67 -9.16 -11.08 -4.07
CA ILE A 67 -9.87 -11.33 -2.80
C ILE A 67 -11.36 -10.99 -3.00
N PRO A 68 -12.15 -11.87 -3.64
CA PRO A 68 -13.55 -11.58 -3.98
C PRO A 68 -14.51 -11.50 -2.79
N CYS A 69 -14.03 -11.60 -1.54
CA CYS A 69 -14.85 -11.77 -0.34
C CYS A 69 -14.72 -10.64 0.71
N LEU A 70 -14.09 -9.51 0.40
CA LEU A 70 -14.06 -8.31 1.26
C LEU A 70 -15.23 -7.36 0.97
#